data_AF-A0A540KJU6-F1
#
_entry.id   AF-A0A540KJU6-F1
#
_cell.length_a   1.000
_cell.length_b   1.000
_cell.length_c   1.000
_cell.angle_alpha   90.00
_cell.angle_beta   90.00
_cell.angle_gamma   90.00
#
_symmetry.space_group_name_H-M   'P 1'
#
loop_
_entity.id
_entity.type
_entity.pdbx_description
1 polymer ?
#
loop_
_entity_poly.entity_id
_entity_poly.type
_entity_poly.pdbx_seq_one_letter_code
_entity_poly.pdbx_strand_id
1 'polypeptide(L)'
;MYAEGSIKMQLSMVTEERDKLRNVLNGLKSAKNDEAASHTFLQEVESSLAKKEGYIKELECGICEQKEVNSRQREEIKLLNERLNNEARRIKSLERESDRLHSEIALLESKTGHGNFSAANTKVLRMVNTLMVDNEAKQTIEALQTELQKTKEKLQAVEELKSQSGDAGKLVDSYISGKIVQLKEQIATLEKREERYKTVFADRISVFRRACCELFGYKIVMDEHQRPNGIPVTRFTLQSIYAQRDDEKLEFEYESGSINILANDYTSQSEISHQVWSMMFS
;
A
#
# COMPACT_ATOMS: atom_id res chain seq x y z
N MET A 1 -0.13 -53.65 20.53
CA MET A 1 0.48 -53.60 21.89
C MET A 1 -0.54 -53.42 23.03
N TYR A 2 -1.55 -52.55 22.96
CA TYR A 2 -2.51 -52.39 24.08
C TYR A 2 -3.46 -53.58 24.32
N ALA A 3 -3.83 -54.34 23.28
CA ALA A 3 -4.77 -55.46 23.40
C ALA A 3 -4.18 -56.71 24.10
N GLU A 4 -2.88 -56.97 23.91
CA GLU A 4 -2.21 -58.17 24.43
C GLU A 4 -2.01 -58.13 25.95
N GLY A 5 -1.77 -56.92 26.51
CA GLY A 5 -1.71 -56.71 27.96
C GLY A 5 -3.05 -56.91 28.67
N SER A 6 -4.16 -56.56 28.01
CA SER A 6 -5.51 -56.74 28.56
C SER A 6 -5.89 -58.23 28.66
N ILE A 7 -5.60 -59.01 27.62
CA ILE A 7 -5.88 -60.45 27.59
C ILE A 7 -5.07 -61.20 28.66
N LYS A 8 -3.79 -60.86 28.85
CA LYS A 8 -2.94 -61.48 29.87
C LYS A 8 -3.46 -61.22 31.30
N MET A 9 -3.97 -60.01 31.55
CA MET A 9 -4.57 -59.65 32.84
C MET A 9 -5.89 -60.42 33.07
N GLN A 10 -6.75 -60.50 32.05
CA GLN A 10 -7.98 -61.29 32.12
C GLN A 10 -7.70 -62.78 32.41
N LEU A 11 -6.69 -63.37 31.77
CA LEU A 11 -6.34 -64.77 31.96
C LEU A 11 -5.86 -65.05 33.39
N SER A 12 -5.05 -64.14 33.96
CA SER A 12 -4.60 -64.20 35.36
C SER A 12 -5.77 -64.16 36.34
N MET A 13 -6.74 -63.26 36.12
CA MET A 13 -7.95 -63.17 36.95
C MET A 13 -8.77 -64.46 36.89
N VAL A 14 -8.95 -65.05 35.70
CA VAL A 14 -9.70 -66.29 35.53
C VAL A 14 -9.01 -67.48 36.20
N THR A 15 -7.69 -67.57 36.12
CA THR A 15 -6.94 -68.63 36.84
C THR A 15 -7.04 -68.47 38.35
N GLU A 16 -7.00 -67.24 38.86
CA GLU A 16 -7.12 -66.95 40.28
C GLU A 16 -8.52 -67.32 40.81
N GLU A 17 -9.58 -66.97 40.08
CA GLU A 17 -10.96 -67.33 40.43
C GLU A 17 -11.19 -68.85 40.38
N ARG A 18 -10.65 -69.54 39.36
CA ARG A 18 -10.70 -71.01 39.28
C ARG A 18 -10.07 -71.66 40.50
N ASP A 19 -8.92 -71.15 40.96
CA ASP A 19 -8.20 -71.73 42.09
C ASP A 19 -8.89 -71.42 43.42
N LYS A 20 -9.49 -70.23 43.57
CA LYS A 20 -10.39 -69.90 44.70
C LYS A 20 -11.59 -70.85 44.77
N LEU A 21 -12.27 -71.09 43.65
CA LEU A 21 -13.41 -72.02 43.58
C LEU A 21 -13.03 -73.47 43.92
N ARG A 22 -11.84 -73.91 43.47
CA ARG A 22 -11.29 -75.23 43.82
C ARG A 22 -11.09 -75.36 45.33
N ASN A 23 -10.60 -74.32 46.00
CA ASN A 23 -10.39 -74.33 47.45
C ASN A 23 -11.73 -74.41 48.22
N VAL A 24 -12.76 -73.68 47.79
CA VAL A 24 -14.11 -73.77 48.39
C VAL A 24 -14.70 -75.17 48.23
N LEU A 25 -14.56 -75.79 47.05
CA LEU A 25 -15.02 -77.16 46.80
C LEU A 25 -14.31 -78.19 47.70
N ASN A 26 -13.01 -78.01 47.93
CA ASN A 26 -12.24 -78.87 48.82
C ASN A 26 -12.65 -78.72 50.29
N GLY A 27 -12.92 -77.49 50.75
CA GLY A 27 -13.44 -77.22 52.10
C GLY A 27 -14.81 -77.85 52.35
N LEU A 28 -15.71 -77.81 51.36
CA LEU A 28 -17.01 -78.47 51.43
C LEU A 28 -16.90 -80.00 51.48
N LYS A 29 -15.92 -80.59 50.78
CA LYS A 29 -15.66 -82.04 50.82
C LYS A 29 -15.10 -82.51 52.17
N SER A 30 -14.26 -81.71 52.83
CA SER A 30 -13.76 -82.05 54.18
C SER A 30 -14.82 -81.90 55.26
N ALA A 31 -15.74 -80.93 55.10
CA ALA A 31 -16.78 -80.67 56.09
C ALA A 31 -17.92 -81.72 56.06
N LYS A 32 -18.13 -82.43 54.93
CA LYS A 32 -19.16 -83.47 54.76
C LYS A 32 -19.10 -84.64 55.75
N ASN A 33 -17.99 -84.81 56.47
CA ASN A 33 -17.79 -85.90 57.43
C ASN A 33 -18.19 -85.51 58.87
N ASP A 34 -18.54 -84.24 59.14
CA ASP A 34 -18.89 -83.70 60.46
C ASP A 34 -19.91 -82.54 60.33
N GLU A 35 -21.14 -82.72 60.85
CA GLU A 35 -22.24 -81.75 60.71
C GLU A 35 -21.91 -80.38 61.34
N ALA A 36 -21.17 -80.37 62.45
CA ALA A 36 -20.76 -79.13 63.11
C ALA A 36 -19.75 -78.35 62.26
N ALA A 37 -18.78 -79.05 61.66
CA ALA A 37 -17.79 -78.45 60.76
C ALA A 37 -18.42 -77.93 59.45
N SER A 38 -19.45 -78.60 58.95
CA SER A 38 -20.24 -78.14 57.79
C SER A 38 -20.98 -76.84 58.08
N HIS A 39 -21.60 -76.71 59.25
CA HIS A 39 -22.32 -75.49 59.63
C HIS A 39 -21.38 -74.29 59.78
N THR A 40 -20.23 -74.46 60.45
CA THR A 40 -19.24 -73.38 60.61
C THR A 40 -18.65 -72.93 59.28
N PHE A 41 -18.33 -73.87 58.37
CA PHE A 41 -17.81 -73.53 57.04
C PHE A 41 -18.84 -72.80 56.17
N LEU A 42 -20.11 -73.24 56.18
CA LEU A 42 -21.18 -72.52 55.47
C LEU A 42 -21.37 -71.10 56.02
N GLN A 43 -21.37 -70.93 57.34
CA GLN A 43 -21.47 -69.61 57.97
C GLN A 43 -20.30 -68.69 57.63
N GLU A 44 -19.08 -69.22 57.51
CA GLU A 44 -17.89 -68.46 57.09
C GLU A 44 -18.00 -68.01 55.62
N VAL A 45 -18.45 -68.91 54.73
CA VAL A 45 -18.68 -68.61 53.32
C VAL A 45 -19.80 -67.58 53.14
N GLU A 46 -20.92 -67.73 53.86
CA GLU A 46 -22.01 -66.77 53.86
C GLU A 46 -21.56 -65.38 54.36
N SER A 47 -20.78 -65.35 55.44
CA SER A 47 -20.20 -64.09 55.96
C SER A 47 -19.22 -63.45 54.96
N SER A 48 -18.42 -64.26 54.26
CA SER A 48 -17.53 -63.77 53.21
C SER A 48 -18.29 -63.27 51.98
N LEU A 49 -19.39 -63.93 51.62
CA LEU A 49 -20.25 -63.53 50.51
C LEU A 49 -20.93 -62.21 50.81
N ALA A 50 -21.53 -62.06 52.00
CA ALA A 50 -22.16 -60.82 52.45
C ALA A 50 -21.19 -59.64 52.44
N LYS A 51 -19.92 -59.85 52.85
CA LYS A 51 -18.87 -58.82 52.77
C LYS A 51 -18.55 -58.43 51.32
N LYS A 52 -18.44 -59.40 50.41
CA LYS A 52 -18.18 -59.13 48.99
C LYS A 52 -19.36 -58.44 48.31
N GLU A 53 -20.59 -58.81 48.63
CA GLU A 53 -21.80 -58.14 48.13
C GLU A 53 -21.89 -56.69 48.63
N GLY A 54 -21.52 -56.43 49.89
CA GLY A 54 -21.38 -55.07 50.40
C GLY A 54 -20.36 -54.25 49.60
N TYR A 55 -19.18 -54.83 49.36
CA TYR A 55 -18.13 -54.18 48.58
C TYR A 55 -18.54 -53.94 47.11
N ILE A 56 -19.24 -54.89 46.48
CA ILE A 56 -19.77 -54.72 45.12
C ILE A 56 -20.75 -53.56 45.07
N LYS A 57 -21.68 -53.47 46.03
CA LYS A 57 -22.64 -52.35 46.10
C LYS A 57 -21.94 -51.00 46.28
N GLU A 58 -20.91 -50.93 47.11
CA GLU A 58 -20.10 -49.71 47.27
C GLU A 58 -19.41 -49.31 45.96
N LEU A 59 -18.82 -50.28 45.25
CA LEU A 59 -18.21 -50.03 43.94
C LEU A 59 -19.24 -49.59 42.89
N GLU A 60 -20.42 -50.21 42.86
CA GLU A 60 -21.52 -49.83 41.96
C GLU A 60 -22.02 -48.42 42.23
N CYS A 61 -22.18 -48.04 43.50
CA CYS A 61 -22.48 -46.66 43.91
C CYS A 61 -21.39 -45.68 43.43
N GLY A 62 -20.12 -46.00 43.66
CA GLY A 62 -19.00 -45.16 43.21
C GLY A 62 -18.92 -45.01 41.68
N ILE A 63 -19.21 -46.06 40.91
CA ILE A 63 -19.28 -45.99 39.45
C ILE A 63 -20.44 -45.09 39.00
N CYS A 64 -21.60 -45.20 39.62
CA CYS A 64 -22.76 -44.34 39.32
C CYS A 64 -22.43 -42.86 39.59
N GLU A 65 -21.85 -42.54 40.75
CA GLU A 65 -21.43 -41.18 41.09
C GLU A 65 -20.40 -40.64 40.09
N GLN A 66 -19.39 -41.45 39.73
CA GLN A 66 -18.37 -41.07 38.77
C GLN A 66 -18.94 -40.84 37.36
N LYS A 67 -19.99 -41.58 36.98
CA LYS A 67 -20.68 -41.41 35.70
C LYS A 67 -21.43 -40.07 35.66
N GLU A 68 -22.12 -39.71 36.74
CA GLU A 68 -22.82 -38.42 36.86
C GLU A 68 -21.84 -37.25 36.81
N VAL A 69 -20.72 -37.34 37.55
CA VAL A 69 -19.66 -36.32 37.49
C VAL A 69 -19.10 -36.18 36.08
N ASN A 70 -18.79 -37.29 35.41
CA ASN A 70 -18.32 -37.27 34.02
C ASN A 70 -19.36 -36.65 33.06
N SER A 71 -20.65 -36.91 33.27
CA SER A 71 -21.71 -36.33 32.44
C SER A 71 -21.74 -34.81 32.58
N ARG A 72 -21.72 -34.31 33.82
CA ARG A 72 -21.69 -32.86 34.11
C ARG A 72 -20.46 -32.19 33.51
N GLN A 73 -19.27 -32.80 33.67
CA GLN A 73 -18.04 -32.30 33.08
C GLN A 73 -18.09 -32.25 31.54
N ARG A 74 -18.69 -33.26 30.90
CA ARG A 74 -18.86 -33.27 29.44
C ARG A 74 -19.79 -32.15 28.96
N GLU A 75 -20.88 -31.90 29.68
CA GLU A 75 -21.80 -30.79 29.38
C GLU A 75 -21.13 -29.43 29.56
N GLU A 76 -20.36 -29.26 30.63
CA GLU A 76 -19.59 -28.02 30.88
C GLU A 76 -18.55 -27.78 29.79
N ILE A 77 -17.78 -28.81 29.40
CA ILE A 77 -16.82 -28.72 28.29
C ILE A 77 -17.51 -28.35 26.99
N LYS A 78 -18.71 -28.90 26.73
CA LYS A 78 -19.50 -28.56 25.54
C LYS A 78 -19.90 -27.08 25.55
N LEU A 79 -20.45 -26.58 26.66
CA LEU A 79 -20.82 -25.18 26.82
C LEU A 79 -19.62 -24.23 26.67
N LEU A 80 -18.48 -24.57 27.28
CA LEU A 80 -17.25 -23.79 27.16
C LEU A 80 -16.73 -23.76 25.73
N ASN A 81 -16.79 -24.87 24.99
CA ASN A 81 -16.41 -24.91 23.58
C ASN A 81 -17.35 -24.07 22.70
N GLU A 82 -18.66 -24.11 22.95
CA GLU A 82 -19.61 -23.26 22.23
C GLU A 82 -19.33 -21.77 22.48
N ARG A 83 -19.05 -21.39 23.74
CA ARG A 83 -18.65 -20.02 24.09
C ARG A 83 -17.34 -19.61 23.41
N LEU A 84 -16.34 -20.48 23.43
CA LEU A 84 -15.05 -20.24 22.78
C LEU A 84 -15.22 -20.02 21.27
N ASN A 85 -16.05 -20.84 20.61
CA ASN A 85 -16.36 -20.68 19.19
C ASN A 85 -17.10 -19.36 18.89
N ASN A 86 -18.00 -18.94 19.78
CA ASN A 86 -18.68 -17.64 19.64
C ASN A 86 -17.70 -16.48 19.74
N GLU A 87 -16.81 -16.49 20.74
CA GLU A 87 -15.79 -15.45 20.89
C GLU A 87 -14.81 -15.45 19.70
N ALA A 88 -14.39 -16.62 19.20
CA ALA A 88 -13.55 -16.71 18.00
C ALA A 88 -14.23 -16.10 16.76
N ARG A 89 -15.55 -16.28 16.59
CA ARG A 89 -16.32 -15.62 15.51
C ARG A 89 -16.38 -14.12 15.71
N ARG A 90 -16.57 -13.65 16.95
CA ARG A 90 -16.61 -12.23 17.29
C ARG A 90 -15.26 -11.54 17.05
N ILE A 91 -14.15 -12.16 17.44
CA ILE A 91 -12.79 -11.68 17.18
C ILE A 91 -12.58 -11.50 15.67
N LYS A 92 -12.88 -12.51 14.87
CA LYS A 92 -12.79 -12.41 13.40
C LYS A 92 -13.65 -11.29 12.81
N SER A 93 -14.80 -10.99 13.40
CA SER A 93 -15.65 -9.88 12.97
C SER A 93 -15.00 -8.54 13.27
N LEU A 94 -14.47 -8.39 14.50
CA LEU A 94 -13.79 -7.17 14.95
C LEU A 94 -12.48 -6.92 14.17
N GLU A 95 -11.74 -7.96 13.83
CA GLU A 95 -10.54 -7.84 12.98
C GLU A 95 -10.87 -7.26 11.60
N ARG A 96 -11.93 -7.76 10.94
CA ARG A 96 -12.38 -7.21 9.65
C ARG A 96 -12.85 -5.76 9.76
N GLU A 97 -13.52 -5.42 10.85
CA GLU A 97 -13.94 -4.04 11.11
C GLU A 97 -12.74 -3.13 11.38
N SER A 98 -11.75 -3.61 12.14
CA SER A 98 -10.48 -2.92 12.36
C SER A 98 -9.76 -2.67 11.04
N ASP A 99 -9.62 -3.66 10.16
CA ASP A 99 -8.98 -3.49 8.85
C ASP A 99 -9.71 -2.46 7.97
N ARG A 100 -11.06 -2.48 8.01
CA ARG A 100 -11.89 -1.50 7.33
C ARG A 100 -11.66 -0.08 7.87
N LEU A 101 -11.65 0.08 9.19
CA LEU A 101 -11.41 1.37 9.84
C LEU A 101 -9.99 1.89 9.57
N HIS A 102 -8.97 1.02 9.60
CA HIS A 102 -7.60 1.41 9.24
C HIS A 102 -7.52 1.89 7.78
N SER A 103 -8.23 1.23 6.86
CA SER A 103 -8.30 1.65 5.46
C SER A 103 -8.99 3.01 5.30
N GLU A 104 -10.06 3.25 6.06
CA GLU A 104 -10.76 4.53 6.07
C GLU A 104 -9.90 5.66 6.65
N ILE A 105 -9.20 5.40 7.76
CA ILE A 105 -8.24 6.33 8.35
C ILE A 105 -7.13 6.67 7.34
N ALA A 106 -6.52 5.68 6.69
CA ALA A 106 -5.48 5.92 5.70
C ALA A 106 -5.97 6.78 4.52
N LEU A 107 -7.20 6.54 4.05
CA LEU A 107 -7.83 7.35 3.01
C LEU A 107 -8.06 8.80 3.48
N LEU A 108 -8.55 8.97 4.70
CA LEU A 108 -8.77 10.29 5.30
C LEU A 108 -7.45 11.02 5.52
N GLU A 109 -6.43 10.37 6.06
CA GLU A 109 -5.09 10.94 6.25
C GLU A 109 -4.49 11.39 4.92
N SER A 110 -4.61 10.57 3.87
CA SER A 110 -4.19 10.94 2.51
C SER A 110 -4.94 12.17 1.96
N LYS A 111 -6.24 12.32 2.27
CA LYS A 111 -7.06 13.46 1.83
C LYS A 111 -6.81 14.73 2.66
N THR A 112 -6.48 14.58 3.94
CA THR A 112 -6.37 15.70 4.89
C THR A 112 -4.94 16.22 5.01
N GLY A 113 -3.95 15.48 4.49
CA GLY A 113 -2.62 15.98 4.19
C GLY A 113 -1.76 16.41 5.39
N HIS A 114 -2.22 16.26 6.64
CA HIS A 114 -1.47 16.70 7.82
C HIS A 114 -1.72 15.79 9.03
N GLY A 115 -0.63 15.49 9.75
CA GLY A 115 -0.53 14.44 10.76
C GLY A 115 -1.46 14.60 11.97
N ASN A 116 -1.69 13.46 12.65
CA ASN A 116 -2.53 13.32 13.82
C ASN A 116 -2.07 14.21 14.99
N PHE A 117 -2.58 15.44 15.05
CA PHE A 117 -2.48 16.28 16.23
C PHE A 117 -3.60 15.93 17.22
N SER A 118 -3.22 15.37 18.36
CA SER A 118 -4.13 15.19 19.50
C SER A 118 -3.78 16.17 20.60
N ALA A 119 -4.66 17.15 20.82
CA ALA A 119 -4.54 18.15 21.90
C ALA A 119 -4.60 17.54 23.31
N ALA A 120 -5.11 16.31 23.44
CA ALA A 120 -5.15 15.59 24.71
C ALA A 120 -3.77 15.05 25.13
N ASN A 121 -2.94 14.62 24.17
CA ASN A 121 -1.65 13.96 24.45
C ASN A 121 -0.43 14.82 24.09
N THR A 122 -0.58 15.84 23.25
CA THR A 122 0.55 16.60 22.71
C THR A 122 0.30 18.10 22.82
N LYS A 123 1.20 18.82 23.52
CA LYS A 123 1.26 20.29 23.48
C LYS A 123 2.29 20.70 22.43
N VAL A 124 1.83 21.29 21.33
CA VAL A 124 2.72 21.84 20.30
C VAL A 124 3.09 23.26 20.70
N LEU A 125 4.33 23.45 21.15
CA LEU A 125 4.91 24.76 21.40
C LEU A 125 5.57 25.26 20.12
N ARG A 126 5.13 26.42 19.61
CA ARG A 126 5.85 27.15 18.57
C ARG A 126 6.59 28.31 19.23
N MET A 127 7.89 28.38 19.01
CA MET A 127 8.66 29.58 19.33
C MET A 127 8.33 30.64 18.25
N VAL A 128 7.37 31.52 18.56
CA VAL A 128 7.08 32.68 17.73
C VAL A 128 8.09 33.75 18.09
N ASN A 129 9.12 33.93 17.26
CA ASN A 129 9.98 35.10 17.35
C ASN A 129 9.22 36.26 16.68
N THR A 130 8.60 37.13 17.48
CA THR A 130 7.70 38.22 17.06
C THR A 130 8.37 39.31 16.18
N LEU A 131 9.56 39.09 15.61
CA LEU A 131 10.44 40.20 15.19
C LEU A 131 10.99 40.22 13.76
N MET A 132 10.67 39.29 12.85
CA MET A 132 11.18 39.44 11.46
C MET A 132 10.13 39.34 10.36
N VAL A 133 9.55 38.17 10.11
CA VAL A 133 8.85 37.96 8.82
C VAL A 133 7.54 38.74 8.68
N ASP A 134 6.71 38.78 9.73
CA ASP A 134 5.43 39.51 9.66
C ASP A 134 5.60 41.03 9.77
N ASN A 135 6.68 41.50 10.40
CA ASN A 135 6.95 42.93 10.58
C ASN A 135 7.54 43.56 9.30
N GLU A 136 8.46 42.85 8.62
CA GLU A 136 9.04 43.32 7.35
C GLU A 136 8.00 43.40 6.24
N ALA A 137 7.14 42.38 6.11
CA ALA A 137 6.05 42.39 5.15
C ALA A 137 5.06 43.54 5.43
N LYS A 138 4.72 43.77 6.70
CA LYS A 138 3.83 44.86 7.12
C LYS A 138 4.44 46.24 6.83
N GLN A 139 5.72 46.45 7.17
CA GLN A 139 6.42 47.71 6.88
C GLN A 139 6.53 47.96 5.38
N THR A 140 6.76 46.92 4.58
CA THR A 140 6.80 47.03 3.12
C THR A 140 5.44 47.43 2.55
N ILE A 141 4.35 46.86 3.08
CA ILE A 141 2.99 47.21 2.67
C ILE A 141 2.68 48.67 3.03
N GLU A 142 3.02 49.12 4.23
CA GLU A 142 2.82 50.51 4.65
C GLU A 142 3.64 51.49 3.79
N ALA A 143 4.91 51.17 3.48
CA ALA A 143 5.72 51.97 2.58
C ALA A 143 5.11 52.09 1.16
N LEU A 144 4.66 50.96 0.59
CA LEU A 144 4.01 50.94 -0.72
C LEU A 144 2.70 51.73 -0.74
N GLN A 145 1.91 51.69 0.33
CA GLN A 145 0.68 52.48 0.45
C GLN A 145 0.97 53.98 0.45
N THR A 146 2.04 54.44 1.12
CA THR A 146 2.41 55.86 1.12
C THR A 146 2.90 56.34 -0.25
N GLU A 147 3.69 55.53 -0.96
CA GLU A 147 4.16 55.87 -2.32
C GLU A 147 3.00 55.89 -3.33
N LEU A 148 2.03 54.97 -3.22
CA LEU A 148 0.83 55.00 -4.05
C LEU A 148 0.00 56.26 -3.82
N GLN A 149 -0.19 56.67 -2.57
CA GLN A 149 -0.93 57.88 -2.23
C GLN A 149 -0.25 59.13 -2.79
N LYS A 150 1.08 59.23 -2.64
CA LYS A 150 1.88 60.33 -3.20
C LYS A 150 1.84 60.38 -4.72
N THR A 151 1.81 59.22 -5.37
CA THR A 151 1.73 59.12 -6.85
C THR A 151 0.34 59.53 -7.34
N LYS A 152 -0.72 59.16 -6.61
CA LYS A 152 -2.10 59.55 -6.89
C LYS A 152 -2.29 61.07 -6.81
N GLU A 153 -1.74 61.70 -5.79
CA GLU A 153 -1.78 63.17 -5.63
C GLU A 153 -1.07 63.90 -6.78
N LYS A 154 0.09 63.38 -7.21
CA LYS A 154 0.81 63.92 -8.38
C LYS A 154 0.02 63.76 -9.68
N LEU A 155 -0.63 62.61 -9.88
CA LEU A 155 -1.45 62.35 -11.06
C LEU A 155 -2.63 63.33 -11.13
N GLN A 156 -3.30 63.56 -9.99
CA GLN A 156 -4.41 64.51 -9.90
C GLN A 156 -3.97 65.94 -10.25
N ALA A 157 -2.81 66.39 -9.76
CA ALA A 157 -2.25 67.69 -10.12
C ALA A 157 -1.93 67.82 -11.63
N VAL A 158 -1.47 66.74 -12.26
CA VAL A 158 -1.21 66.71 -13.71
C VAL A 158 -2.52 66.77 -14.51
N GLU A 159 -3.57 66.11 -14.02
CA GLU A 159 -4.89 66.08 -14.67
C GLU A 159 -5.61 67.43 -14.56
N GLU A 160 -5.47 68.13 -13.44
CA GLU A 160 -5.94 69.50 -13.25
C GLU A 160 -5.21 70.49 -14.18
N LEU A 161 -3.89 70.33 -14.37
CA LEU A 161 -3.11 71.15 -15.32
C LEU A 161 -3.46 70.87 -16.79
N LYS A 162 -3.79 69.61 -17.12
CA LYS A 162 -4.26 69.20 -18.46
C LYS A 162 -5.60 69.84 -18.83
N SER A 163 -6.42 70.20 -17.84
CA SER A 163 -7.73 70.83 -18.03
C SER A 163 -7.65 72.32 -18.42
N GLN A 164 -6.50 72.97 -18.24
CA GLN A 164 -6.32 74.42 -18.44
C GLN A 164 -5.56 74.80 -19.73
N SER A 165 -4.98 73.84 -20.47
CA SER A 165 -4.16 74.12 -21.66
C SER A 165 -4.65 73.33 -22.89
N GLY A 166 -5.52 73.96 -23.69
CA GLY A 166 -6.07 73.39 -24.92
C GLY A 166 -5.10 73.30 -26.11
N ASP A 167 -3.88 73.84 -26.01
CA ASP A 167 -2.90 73.90 -27.11
C ASP A 167 -1.79 72.84 -26.99
N ALA A 168 -1.57 72.26 -25.81
CA ALA A 168 -0.59 71.19 -25.60
C ALA A 168 -1.00 69.85 -26.23
N GLY A 169 -2.31 69.61 -26.43
CA GLY A 169 -2.83 68.35 -26.98
C GLY A 169 -2.42 68.08 -28.43
N LYS A 170 -2.40 69.10 -29.29
CA LYS A 170 -2.00 68.95 -30.70
C LYS A 170 -0.52 68.62 -30.88
N LEU A 171 0.34 69.18 -30.02
CA LEU A 171 1.78 68.94 -30.05
C LEU A 171 2.10 67.51 -29.56
N VAL A 172 1.38 67.07 -28.53
CA VAL A 172 1.46 65.69 -28.02
C VAL A 172 0.94 64.69 -29.05
N ASP A 173 -0.17 64.97 -29.73
CA ASP A 173 -0.72 64.07 -30.77
C ASP A 173 0.21 63.94 -31.99
N SER A 174 0.84 65.04 -32.43
CA SER A 174 1.84 65.01 -33.49
C SER A 174 3.08 64.20 -33.09
N TYR A 175 3.55 64.37 -31.86
CA TYR A 175 4.68 63.62 -31.31
C TYR A 175 4.38 62.12 -31.15
N ILE A 176 3.17 61.77 -30.69
CA ILE A 176 2.71 60.39 -30.57
C ILE A 176 2.58 59.75 -31.96
N SER A 177 1.98 60.46 -32.92
CA SER A 177 1.84 59.99 -34.31
C SER A 177 3.20 59.71 -34.95
N GLY A 178 4.18 60.61 -34.77
CA GLY A 178 5.56 60.41 -35.21
C GLY A 178 6.22 59.18 -34.59
N LYS A 179 6.05 58.96 -33.28
CA LYS A 179 6.54 57.75 -32.59
C LYS A 179 5.88 56.48 -33.09
N ILE A 180 4.58 56.50 -33.38
CA ILE A 180 3.86 55.33 -33.90
C ILE A 180 4.42 54.93 -35.27
N VAL A 181 4.70 55.90 -36.16
CA VAL A 181 5.31 55.61 -37.47
C VAL A 181 6.71 55.02 -37.28
N GLN A 182 7.53 55.62 -36.41
CA GLN A 182 8.87 55.12 -36.13
C GLN A 182 8.86 53.69 -35.55
N LEU A 183 7.94 53.39 -34.64
CA LEU A 183 7.79 52.05 -34.07
C LEU A 183 7.33 51.04 -35.12
N LYS A 184 6.40 51.42 -36.02
CA LYS A 184 5.98 50.56 -37.13
C LYS A 184 7.13 50.23 -38.08
N GLU A 185 7.99 51.20 -38.38
CA GLU A 185 9.18 50.98 -39.20
C GLU A 185 10.21 50.07 -38.50
N GLN A 186 10.38 50.21 -37.18
CA GLN A 186 11.22 49.31 -36.39
C GLN A 186 10.65 47.88 -36.38
N ILE A 187 9.33 47.72 -36.20
CA ILE A 187 8.66 46.42 -36.27
C ILE A 187 8.90 45.78 -37.63
N ALA A 188 8.65 46.49 -38.73
CA ALA A 188 8.87 45.99 -40.09
C ALA A 188 10.35 45.59 -40.32
N THR A 189 11.29 46.35 -39.76
CA THR A 189 12.73 46.04 -39.85
C THR A 189 13.08 44.78 -39.05
N LEU A 190 12.52 44.62 -37.85
CA LEU A 190 12.71 43.45 -36.99
C LEU A 190 12.10 42.20 -37.62
N GLU A 191 10.87 42.27 -38.12
CA GLU A 191 10.19 41.17 -38.84
C GLU A 191 11.00 40.72 -40.05
N LYS A 192 11.51 41.66 -40.87
CA LYS A 192 12.40 41.34 -42.00
C LYS A 192 13.72 40.71 -41.55
N ARG A 193 14.21 41.02 -40.35
CA ARG A 193 15.43 40.42 -39.80
C ARG A 193 15.15 39.01 -39.27
N GLU A 194 14.03 38.80 -38.60
CA GLU A 194 13.56 37.50 -38.14
C GLU A 194 13.41 36.52 -39.30
N GLU A 195 12.77 36.96 -40.39
CA GLU A 195 12.57 36.11 -41.58
C GLU A 195 13.91 35.72 -42.23
N ARG A 196 14.86 36.65 -42.25
CA ARG A 196 16.25 36.35 -42.65
C ARG A 196 16.94 35.37 -41.72
N TYR A 197 16.69 35.43 -40.41
CA TYR A 197 17.27 34.46 -39.48
C TYR A 197 16.66 33.08 -39.63
N LYS A 198 15.33 32.97 -39.82
CA LYS A 198 14.67 31.69 -40.10
C LYS A 198 15.22 31.03 -41.35
N THR A 199 15.35 31.79 -42.44
CA THR A 199 15.91 31.28 -43.71
C THR A 199 17.37 30.87 -43.57
N VAL A 200 18.22 31.68 -42.93
CA VAL A 200 19.61 31.32 -42.67
C VAL A 200 19.72 30.08 -41.77
N PHE A 201 18.90 29.98 -40.73
CA PHE A 201 18.89 28.82 -39.84
C PHE A 201 18.49 27.55 -40.58
N ALA A 202 17.41 27.60 -41.39
CA ALA A 202 16.97 26.48 -42.21
C ALA A 202 18.07 26.01 -43.18
N ASP A 203 18.78 26.94 -43.83
CA ASP A 203 19.90 26.62 -44.71
C ASP A 203 21.05 25.95 -43.95
N ARG A 204 21.46 26.53 -42.81
CA ARG A 204 22.55 25.98 -41.99
C ARG A 204 22.23 24.60 -41.42
N ILE A 205 21.01 24.38 -40.92
CA ILE A 205 20.57 23.07 -40.44
C ILE A 205 20.47 22.06 -41.58
N SER A 206 20.03 22.47 -42.77
CA SER A 206 20.00 21.59 -43.95
C SER A 206 21.40 21.11 -44.34
N VAL A 207 22.38 22.01 -44.37
CA VAL A 207 23.79 21.66 -44.61
C VAL A 207 24.33 20.72 -43.53
N PHE A 208 24.06 21.00 -42.27
CA PHE A 208 24.48 20.14 -41.15
C PHE A 208 23.88 18.73 -41.26
N ARG A 209 22.57 18.62 -41.52
CA ARG A 209 21.89 17.32 -41.70
C ARG A 209 22.46 16.53 -42.87
N ARG A 210 22.82 17.19 -43.97
CA ARG A 210 23.48 16.56 -45.11
C ARG A 210 24.86 16.03 -44.72
N ALA A 211 25.64 16.82 -44.01
CA ALA A 211 26.95 16.39 -43.50
C ALA A 211 26.82 15.19 -42.54
N CYS A 212 25.86 15.19 -41.62
CA CYS A 212 25.60 14.04 -40.74
C CYS A 212 25.21 12.78 -41.52
N CYS A 213 24.41 12.94 -42.58
CA CYS A 213 24.02 11.84 -43.46
C CYS A 213 25.24 11.23 -44.18
N GLU A 214 26.16 12.07 -44.65
CA GLU A 214 27.39 11.63 -45.33
C GLU A 214 28.42 11.02 -44.35
N LEU A 215 28.54 11.57 -43.14
CA LEU A 215 29.53 11.13 -42.16
C LEU A 215 29.10 9.86 -41.39
N PHE A 216 27.84 9.81 -40.96
CA PHE A 216 27.34 8.77 -40.07
C PHE A 216 26.41 7.78 -40.76
N GLY A 217 26.00 8.04 -42.01
CA GLY A 217 25.07 7.18 -42.74
C GLY A 217 23.63 7.24 -42.21
N TYR A 218 23.26 8.28 -41.47
CA TYR A 218 21.90 8.46 -40.95
C TYR A 218 21.31 9.81 -41.38
N LYS A 219 20.13 9.75 -41.97
CA LYS A 219 19.28 10.91 -42.22
C LYS A 219 18.49 11.23 -40.96
N ILE A 220 18.87 12.31 -40.29
CA ILE A 220 18.21 12.81 -39.08
C ILE A 220 17.04 13.70 -39.49
N VAL A 221 15.83 13.54 -38.96
CA VAL A 221 14.64 14.41 -39.14
C VAL A 221 14.17 14.86 -37.77
N MET A 222 13.72 16.11 -37.63
CA MET A 222 13.20 16.67 -36.38
C MET A 222 11.75 17.08 -36.58
N ASP A 223 10.87 16.58 -35.72
CA ASP A 223 9.42 16.82 -35.78
C ASP A 223 8.88 17.15 -34.39
N GLU A 224 8.07 18.22 -34.28
CA GLU A 224 7.36 18.56 -33.05
C GLU A 224 6.15 17.65 -32.87
N HIS A 225 6.11 16.93 -31.75
CA HIS A 225 5.01 16.05 -31.39
C HIS A 225 4.39 16.50 -30.07
N GLN A 226 3.10 16.26 -29.89
CA GLN A 226 2.44 16.45 -28.60
C GLN A 226 2.16 15.08 -28.01
N ARG A 227 2.63 14.85 -26.78
CA ARG A 227 2.27 13.65 -26.03
C ARG A 227 0.76 13.69 -25.68
N PRO A 228 0.13 12.54 -25.38
CA PRO A 228 -1.28 12.49 -24.97
C PRO A 228 -1.63 13.34 -23.74
N ASN A 229 -0.60 13.74 -22.96
CA ASN A 229 -0.70 14.64 -21.81
C ASN A 229 -0.62 16.14 -22.17
N GLY A 230 -0.52 16.49 -23.46
CA GLY A 230 -0.45 17.87 -23.94
C GLY A 230 0.93 18.53 -23.84
N ILE A 231 1.97 17.79 -23.44
CA ILE A 231 3.34 18.34 -23.34
C ILE A 231 4.00 18.27 -24.73
N PRO A 232 4.52 19.40 -25.26
CA PRO A 232 5.27 19.40 -26.52
C PRO A 232 6.63 18.71 -26.32
N VAL A 233 6.91 17.73 -27.17
CA VAL A 233 8.18 17.00 -27.19
C VAL A 233 8.80 17.08 -28.59
N THR A 234 10.12 17.19 -28.65
CA THR A 234 10.83 17.14 -29.93
C THR A 234 11.17 15.69 -30.24
N ARG A 235 10.65 15.17 -31.35
CA ARG A 235 10.98 13.83 -31.82
C ARG A 235 12.05 13.91 -32.89
N PHE A 236 13.12 13.11 -32.73
CA PHE A 236 14.15 12.91 -33.73
C PHE A 236 14.00 11.55 -34.38
N THR A 237 13.96 11.51 -35.71
CA THR A 237 13.89 10.28 -36.49
C THR A 237 15.21 10.09 -37.23
N LEU A 238 15.89 8.98 -37.00
CA LEU A 238 17.11 8.57 -37.70
C LEU A 238 16.76 7.45 -38.67
N GLN A 239 16.89 7.72 -39.97
CA GLN A 239 16.75 6.73 -41.03
C GLN A 239 18.13 6.39 -41.59
N SER A 240 18.50 5.11 -41.60
CA SER A 240 19.76 4.66 -42.19
C SER A 240 19.75 4.89 -43.71
N ILE A 241 20.87 5.29 -44.30
CA ILE A 241 21.01 5.35 -45.77
C ILE A 241 20.95 3.96 -46.42
N TYR A 242 21.11 2.89 -45.63
CA TYR A 242 21.01 1.50 -46.06
C TYR A 242 19.64 0.89 -45.80
N ALA A 243 18.68 1.68 -45.28
CA ALA A 243 17.32 1.23 -45.05
C ALA A 243 16.69 0.75 -46.36
N GLN A 244 16.12 -0.45 -46.36
CA GLN A 244 15.45 -1.02 -47.53
C GLN A 244 13.99 -0.58 -47.61
N ARG A 245 13.43 -0.14 -46.47
CA ARG A 245 12.03 0.23 -46.30
C ARG A 245 11.90 1.50 -45.45
N ASP A 246 10.82 2.25 -45.64
CA ASP A 246 10.57 3.50 -44.91
C ASP A 246 10.22 3.30 -43.42
N ASP A 247 9.89 2.07 -43.02
CA ASP A 247 9.64 1.68 -41.63
C ASP A 247 10.92 1.36 -40.84
N GLU A 248 12.08 1.23 -41.51
CA GLU A 248 13.39 1.00 -40.88
C GLU A 248 14.01 2.31 -40.35
N LYS A 249 13.39 2.86 -39.31
CA LYS A 249 13.79 4.11 -38.67
C LYS A 249 13.89 3.98 -37.16
N LEU A 250 14.86 4.68 -36.58
CA LEU A 250 15.00 4.83 -35.13
C LEU A 250 14.35 6.15 -34.73
N GLU A 251 13.53 6.14 -33.69
CA GLU A 251 12.79 7.32 -33.25
C GLU A 251 13.18 7.62 -31.81
N PHE A 252 13.43 8.89 -31.51
CA PHE A 252 13.90 9.34 -30.21
C PHE A 252 13.07 10.54 -29.74
N GLU A 253 12.68 10.57 -28.48
CA GLU A 253 12.13 11.76 -27.82
C GLU A 253 13.25 12.51 -27.10
N TYR A 254 13.36 13.81 -27.37
CA TYR A 254 14.23 14.71 -26.63
C TYR A 254 13.41 15.55 -25.66
N GLU A 255 13.76 15.45 -24.38
CA GLU A 255 13.15 16.20 -23.28
C GLU A 255 14.25 16.76 -22.38
N SER A 256 14.43 18.08 -22.40
CA SER A 256 15.25 18.82 -21.43
C SER A 256 16.65 18.22 -21.16
N GLY A 257 17.33 17.76 -22.21
CA GLY A 257 18.68 17.17 -22.12
C GLY A 257 18.70 15.65 -21.97
N SER A 258 17.54 14.99 -21.82
CA SER A 258 17.40 13.54 -21.88
C SER A 258 16.92 13.10 -23.27
N ILE A 259 17.50 12.00 -23.77
CA ILE A 259 17.11 11.36 -25.04
C ILE A 259 16.59 9.96 -24.71
N ASN A 260 15.35 9.67 -25.10
CA ASN A 260 14.73 8.36 -24.92
C ASN A 260 14.43 7.74 -26.28
N ILE A 261 14.86 6.50 -26.50
CA ILE A 261 14.50 5.75 -27.71
C ILE A 261 13.05 5.27 -27.63
N LEU A 262 12.28 5.45 -28.70
CA LEU A 262 10.91 4.97 -28.82
C LEU A 262 10.89 3.57 -29.42
N ALA A 263 10.08 2.69 -28.82
CA ALA A 263 9.82 1.36 -29.37
C ALA A 263 8.91 1.47 -30.61
N ASN A 264 9.35 0.84 -31.69
CA ASN A 264 8.65 0.70 -32.96
C ASN A 264 8.94 -0.68 -33.56
N ASP A 265 8.32 -1.02 -34.69
CA ASP A 265 8.45 -2.34 -35.30
C ASP A 265 9.92 -2.69 -35.64
N TYR A 266 10.72 -1.69 -36.01
CA TYR A 266 12.13 -1.86 -36.35
C TYR A 266 13.03 -2.10 -35.12
N THR A 267 12.88 -1.29 -34.08
CA THR A 267 13.59 -1.46 -32.80
C THR A 267 13.18 -2.71 -32.02
N SER A 268 11.99 -3.25 -32.30
CA SER A 268 11.47 -4.49 -31.70
C SER A 268 12.04 -5.75 -32.36
N GLN A 269 12.76 -5.63 -33.48
CA GLN A 269 13.45 -6.78 -34.10
C GLN A 269 14.57 -7.28 -33.18
N SER A 270 14.73 -8.60 -33.09
CA SER A 270 15.65 -9.24 -32.13
C SER A 270 17.10 -8.75 -32.25
N GLU A 271 17.52 -8.41 -33.47
CA GLU A 271 18.88 -7.95 -33.76
C GLU A 271 19.11 -6.50 -33.29
N ILE A 272 18.16 -5.61 -33.56
CA ILE A 272 18.22 -4.19 -33.18
C ILE A 272 17.99 -4.02 -31.68
N SER A 273 17.01 -4.70 -31.11
CA SER A 273 16.71 -4.68 -29.67
C SER A 273 17.92 -5.11 -28.82
N HIS A 274 18.66 -6.14 -29.24
CA HIS A 274 19.88 -6.56 -28.55
C HIS A 274 20.97 -5.48 -28.60
N GLN A 275 21.14 -4.79 -29.73
CA GLN A 275 22.08 -3.68 -29.86
C GLN A 275 21.70 -2.48 -29.00
N VAL A 276 20.42 -2.10 -28.98
CA VAL A 276 19.88 -1.02 -28.14
C VAL A 276 20.10 -1.35 -26.66
N TRP A 277 19.80 -2.58 -26.25
CA TRP A 277 20.00 -3.02 -24.87
C TRP A 277 21.49 -3.00 -24.47
N SER A 278 22.38 -3.48 -25.36
CA SER A 278 23.83 -3.43 -25.12
C SER A 278 24.37 -2.00 -25.02
N MET A 279 23.78 -1.02 -25.73
CA MET A 279 24.21 0.38 -25.68
C MET A 279 23.66 1.14 -24.47
N MET A 280 22.47 0.79 -23.96
CA MET A 280 21.87 1.46 -22.79
C MET A 280 22.45 0.99 -21.45
N PHE A 281 23.04 -0.22 -21.40
CA PHE A 281 23.57 -0.82 -20.16
C PHE A 281 25.11 -0.93 -20.13
N SER A 282 25.81 -0.26 -21.05
CA SER A 282 27.27 -0.11 -21.05
C SER A 282 27.70 1.26 -20.57
#